data_AF-A0A7J4K6W0-F1
#
_entry.id   AF-A0A7J4K6W0-F1
#
_cell.length_a   1.000
_cell.length_b   1.000
_cell.length_c   1.000
_cell.angle_alpha   90.00
_cell.angle_beta   90.00
_cell.angle_gamma   90.00
#
_symmetry.space_group_name_H-M   'P 1'
#
loop_
_entity.id
_entity.type
_entity.pdbx_description
1 polymer ?
#
loop_
_entity_poly.entity_id
_entity_poly.type
_entity_poly.pdbx_seq_one_letter_code
_entity_poly.pdbx_strand_id
1 'polypeptide(L)' 'EGILNRIKVQIEHLKDAADAEEDDIKTKAKNQLKKLTRIMWGQEKAQLVIEDPTGNSAIISPKAVKAAYKPKKR' A
#
# COMPACT_ATOMS: atom_id res chain seq x y z
N GLU A 1 -3.28 -11.91 4.72
CA GLU A 1 -2.00 -11.38 4.18
C GLU A 1 -2.00 -11.32 2.64
N GLY A 2 -3.00 -10.66 2.02
CA GLY A 2 -3.24 -10.76 0.57
C GLY A 2 -2.82 -9.52 -0.24
N ILE A 3 -3.49 -8.39 0.00
CA ILE A 3 -3.33 -7.18 -0.83
C ILE A 3 -1.96 -6.51 -0.63
N LEU A 4 -1.52 -6.33 0.63
CA LEU A 4 -0.23 -5.68 0.90
C LEU A 4 0.96 -6.50 0.38
N ASN A 5 0.90 -7.83 0.48
CA ASN A 5 1.93 -8.71 -0.07
C ASN A 5 1.95 -8.68 -1.61
N ARG A 6 0.78 -8.64 -2.26
CA ARG A 6 0.71 -8.48 -3.72
C ARG A 6 1.33 -7.15 -4.17
N ILE A 7 1.02 -6.06 -3.46
CA ILE A 7 1.62 -4.74 -3.73
C ILE A 7 3.14 -4.80 -3.53
N LYS A 8 3.61 -5.43 -2.45
CA LYS A 8 5.05 -5.61 -2.20
C LYS A 8 5.75 -6.29 -3.37
N VAL A 9 5.23 -7.44 -3.81
CA VAL A 9 5.80 -8.22 -4.92
C VAL A 9 5.83 -7.41 -6.22
N GLN A 10 4.78 -6.64 -6.51
CA GLN A 10 4.77 -5.76 -7.68
C GLN A 10 5.85 -4.67 -7.61
N ILE A 11 6.05 -4.06 -6.43
CA ILE A 11 7.11 -3.05 -6.23
C ILE A 11 8.50 -3.71 -6.35
N GLU A 12 8.68 -4.95 -5.89
CA GLU A 12 9.93 -5.70 -6.06
C GLU A 12 10.22 -5.97 -7.54
N HIS A 13 9.23 -6.45 -8.30
CA HIS A 13 9.35 -6.63 -9.74
C HIS A 13 9.70 -5.34 -10.48
N LEU A 14 9.08 -4.21 -10.12
CA LEU A 14 9.40 -2.91 -10.73
C LEU A 14 10.85 -2.48 -10.40
N LYS A 15 11.33 -2.77 -9.20
CA LYS A 15 12.72 -2.47 -8.81
C LYS A 15 13.72 -3.30 -9.61
N ASP A 16 13.40 -4.57 -9.86
CA ASP A 16 14.27 -5.52 -10.52
C ASP A 16 14.22 -5.40 -12.06
N ALA A 17 13.08 -4.94 -12.61
CA ALA A 17 12.90 -4.67 -14.03
C ALA A 17 13.47 -3.29 -14.47
N ALA A 18 13.75 -2.39 -13.53
CA ALA A 18 14.32 -1.08 -13.84
C ALA A 18 15.78 -1.22 -14.31
N ASP A 19 16.10 -0.61 -15.45
CA ASP A 19 17.42 -0.68 -16.06
C ASP A 19 18.49 0.10 -15.26
N ALA A 20 19.76 -0.07 -15.61
CA ALA A 20 20.88 0.59 -14.93
C ALA A 20 20.81 2.13 -14.98
N GLU A 21 20.14 2.70 -15.99
CA GLU A 21 19.98 4.15 -16.16
C GLU A 21 18.80 4.72 -15.35
N GLU A 22 17.98 3.88 -14.71
CA GLU A 22 16.78 4.28 -13.96
C GLU A 22 17.00 4.24 -12.43
N ASP A 23 18.10 4.83 -11.96
CA ASP A 23 18.44 4.89 -10.53
C ASP A 23 17.39 5.59 -9.67
N ASP A 24 16.66 6.56 -10.24
CA ASP A 24 15.54 7.23 -9.59
C ASP A 24 14.39 6.28 -9.27
N ILE A 25 14.07 5.35 -10.19
CA ILE A 25 12.99 4.37 -10.01
C ILE A 25 13.38 3.38 -8.93
N LYS A 26 14.63 2.90 -8.94
CA LYS A 26 15.17 2.00 -7.91
C LYS A 26 15.14 2.64 -6.52
N THR A 27 15.50 3.92 -6.44
CA THR A 27 15.49 4.67 -5.18
C THR A 27 14.07 4.87 -4.65
N LYS A 28 13.13 5.25 -5.52
CA LYS A 28 11.71 5.39 -5.17
C LYS A 28 11.09 4.06 -4.73
N ALA A 29 11.35 2.97 -5.47
CA ALA A 29 10.88 1.63 -5.13
C ALA A 29 11.41 1.17 -3.77
N LYS A 30 12.70 1.34 -3.49
CA LYS A 30 13.30 1.04 -2.17
C LYS A 30 12.63 1.82 -1.04
N ASN A 31 12.37 3.11 -1.25
CA ASN A 31 11.72 3.96 -0.25
C ASN A 31 10.28 3.54 0.03
N GLN A 32 9.53 3.18 -1.02
CA GLN A 32 8.17 2.65 -0.87
C GLN A 32 8.16 1.29 -0.16
N LEU A 33 9.10 0.41 -0.50
CA LEU A 33 9.22 -0.91 0.14
C LEU A 33 9.50 -0.80 1.64
N LYS A 34 10.37 0.13 2.04
CA LYS A 34 10.65 0.43 3.46
C LYS A 34 9.39 0.88 4.19
N LYS A 35 8.63 1.84 3.64
CA LYS A 35 7.37 2.31 4.24
C LYS A 35 6.35 1.19 4.36
N LEU A 36 6.16 0.42 3.30
CA LEU A 36 5.19 -0.70 3.28
C LEU A 36 5.56 -1.77 4.32
N THR A 37 6.84 -2.07 4.47
CA THR A 37 7.34 -3.01 5.49
C THR A 37 7.09 -2.50 6.91
N ARG A 38 7.33 -1.21 7.18
CA ARG A 38 7.02 -0.60 8.48
C ARG A 38 5.54 -0.64 8.83
N ILE A 39 4.67 -0.43 7.84
CA ILE A 39 3.21 -0.56 8.00
C ILE A 39 2.84 -2.01 8.32
N MET A 40 3.43 -2.99 7.62
CA MET A 40 3.20 -4.42 7.88
C MET A 40 3.63 -4.84 9.28
N TRP A 41 4.75 -4.31 9.78
CA TRP A 41 5.23 -4.56 11.15
C TRP A 41 4.49 -3.76 12.23
N GLY A 42 3.51 -2.92 11.87
CA GLY A 42 2.75 -2.11 12.82
C GLY A 42 3.53 -0.93 13.41
N GLN A 43 4.69 -0.58 12.84
CA GLN A 43 5.51 0.55 13.27
C GLN A 43 4.96 1.90 12.76
N GLU A 44 4.23 1.90 11.65
CA GLU A 44 3.59 3.09 11.08
C GLU A 44 2.09 2.86 10.87
N LYS A 45 1.26 3.86 11.19
CA LYS A 45 -0.19 3.85 10.91
C LYS A 45 -0.43 4.30 9.47
N ALA A 46 -1.22 3.55 8.72
CA ALA A 46 -1.64 3.88 7.37
C ALA A 46 -3.17 3.77 7.23
N GLN A 47 -3.71 4.53 6.28
CA GLN A 47 -5.12 4.46 5.90
C GLN A 47 -5.24 3.72 4.57
N LEU A 48 -6.01 2.62 4.56
CA LEU A 48 -6.39 1.91 3.34
C LEU A 48 -7.78 2.38 2.93
N VAL A 49 -7.90 2.92 1.71
CA VAL A 49 -9.18 3.34 1.12
C VAL A 49 -9.50 2.37 -0.02
N ILE A 50 -10.70 1.81 0.00
CA ILE A 50 -11.22 0.92 -1.04
C ILE A 50 -12.49 1.57 -1.57
N GLU A 51 -12.44 2.05 -2.81
CA GLU A 51 -13.61 2.60 -3.51
C GLU A 51 -14.09 1.54 -4.49
N ASP A 52 -15.28 1.00 -4.25
CA ASP A 52 -15.90 0.00 -5.11
C ASP A 52 -17.29 0.49 -5.54
N PRO A 53 -17.46 0.92 -6.81
CA PRO A 53 -18.74 1.39 -7.31
C PRO A 53 -19.79 0.28 -7.39
N THR A 54 -19.39 -0.99 -7.39
CA THR A 54 -20.28 -2.16 -7.49
C THR A 54 -20.74 -2.69 -6.13
N GLY A 55 -20.07 -2.28 -5.04
CA GLY A 55 -20.42 -2.66 -3.67
C GLY A 55 -20.11 -4.12 -3.30
N ASN A 56 -19.28 -4.83 -4.07
CA ASN A 56 -18.92 -6.23 -3.80
C ASN A 56 -17.71 -6.38 -2.85
N SER A 57 -17.04 -5.28 -2.50
CA SER A 57 -15.88 -5.28 -1.60
C SER A 57 -16.26 -5.22 -0.13
N ALA A 58 -15.61 -6.03 0.72
CA ALA A 58 -15.82 -6.06 2.16
C ALA A 58 -14.51 -6.09 2.94
N ILE A 59 -14.43 -5.30 4.02
CA ILE A 59 -13.35 -5.37 5.01
C ILE A 59 -13.83 -6.26 6.16
N ILE A 60 -13.28 -7.46 6.24
CA ILE A 60 -13.57 -8.41 7.33
C ILE A 60 -12.51 -8.20 8.42
N SER A 61 -12.88 -7.46 9.46
CA SER A 61 -12.04 -7.31 10.65
C SER A 61 -12.90 -7.10 11.90
N PRO A 62 -12.59 -7.75 13.03
CA PRO A 62 -13.30 -7.54 14.29
C PRO A 62 -13.15 -6.11 14.84
N LYS A 63 -12.18 -5.34 14.32
CA LYS A 63 -11.96 -3.92 14.66
C LYS A 63 -12.39 -2.98 13.53
N ALA A 64 -13.07 -3.48 12.49
CA ALA A 64 -13.52 -2.64 11.40
C ALA A 64 -14.58 -1.65 11.88
N VAL A 65 -14.27 -0.36 11.83
CA VAL A 65 -15.23 0.71 12.07
C VAL A 65 -15.72 1.23 10.73
N LYS A 66 -17.03 1.13 10.46
CA LYS A 66 -17.64 1.77 9.30
C LYS A 66 -17.77 3.27 9.59
N ALA A 67 -16.98 4.09 8.91
CA ALA A 67 -17.07 5.53 8.96
C ALA A 67 -17.05 6.10 7.54
N ALA A 68 -17.87 7.12 7.28
CA ALA A 68 -17.78 7.87 6.02
C ALA A 68 -16.40 8.53 5.93
N TYR A 69 -15.74 8.41 4.77
CA TYR A 69 -14.45 9.04 4.54
C TYR A 69 -14.58 10.56 4.66
N LYS A 70 -13.89 11.15 5.65
CA LYS A 70 -13.79 12.60 5.84
C LYS A 70 -12.38 13.05 5.47
N PRO A 71 -12.16 13.62 4.27
CA PRO A 71 -10.83 14.11 3.90
C PRO A 71 -10.41 15.22 4.86
N LYS A 72 -9.19 15.13 5.42
CA LYS A 72 -8.60 16.26 6.14
C LYS A 72 -8.29 17.35 5.11
N LYS A 73 -8.98 18.49 5.20
CA LYS A 73 -8.55 19.72 4.50
C LYS A 73 -7.13 20.01 4.97
N ARG A 74 -6.20 20.06 4.02
CA ARG A 74 -4.83 20.53 4.22
C ARG A 74 -4.83 22.04 4.38
#